data_AF-A0A970IZ57-F1
#
_entry.id   AF-A0A970IZ57-F1
#
_cell.length_a   1.000
_cell.length_b   1.000
_cell.length_c   1.000
_cell.angle_alpha   90.00
_cell.angle_beta   90.00
_cell.angle_gamma   90.00
#
_symmetry.space_group_name_H-M   'P 1'
#
loop_
_entity.id
_entity.type
_entity.pdbx_description
1 polymer ?
#
loop_
_entity_poly.entity_id
_entity_poly.type
_entity_poly.pdbx_seq_one_letter_code
_entity_poly.pdbx_strand_id
1 'polypeptide(L)' 'MRVLMCIRSDYFRNFGGDSMQMLKSVEYLKKLGVEAHINAGDITDFSSYDIIHL' A
#
# COMPACT_ATOMS: atom_id res chain seq x y z
N MET A 1 11.56 -8.87 1.27
CA MET A 1 10.23 -8.88 1.90
C MET A 1 9.31 -8.00 1.08
N ARG A 2 8.17 -8.54 0.67
CA ARG A 2 7.19 -7.91 -0.22
C ARG A 2 5.94 -7.58 0.57
N VAL A 3 5.56 -6.30 0.59
CA VAL A 3 4.43 -5.78 1.37
C VAL A 3 3.38 -5.23 0.43
N LEU A 4 2.13 -5.66 0.60
CA LEU A 4 0.97 -5.10 -0.09
C LEU A 4 0.18 -4.19 0.85
N MET A 5 0.09 -2.91 0.50
CA MET A 5 -0.67 -1.90 1.23
C MET A 5 -2.00 -1.68 0.51
N CYS A 6 -3.08 -2.23 1.04
CA CYS A 6 -4.40 -2.05 0.48
C CYS A 6 -5.01 -0.72 0.93
N ILE A 7 -5.78 -0.09 0.04
CA ILE A 7 -6.48 1.15 0.33
C ILE A 7 -7.79 1.21 -0.48
N ARG A 8 -8.72 2.06 -0.04
CA ARG A 8 -9.90 2.47 -0.82
C ARG A 8 -9.52 2.87 -2.26
N SER A 9 -10.32 2.47 -3.24
CA SER A 9 -10.08 2.76 -4.66
C SER A 9 -10.11 4.24 -5.01
N ASP A 10 -10.77 5.05 -4.18
CA ASP A 10 -10.98 6.47 -4.38
C ASP A 10 -10.01 7.37 -3.59
N TYR A 11 -8.94 6.84 -2.99
CA TYR A 11 -8.05 7.56 -2.07
C TYR A 11 -7.39 8.83 -2.65
N PHE A 12 -7.24 8.91 -3.97
CA PHE A 12 -6.77 10.14 -4.63
C PHE A 12 -7.85 11.19 -4.82
N ARG A 13 -9.13 10.79 -4.92
CA ARG A 13 -10.28 11.69 -5.11
C ARG A 13 -10.86 12.13 -3.77
N ASN A 14 -10.99 11.20 -2.84
CA ASN A 14 -11.44 11.42 -1.46
C ASN A 14 -10.25 11.32 -0.51
N PHE A 15 -9.31 12.25 -0.69
CA PHE A 15 -8.05 12.23 0.05
C PHE A 15 -8.26 12.54 1.54
N GLY A 16 -7.77 11.65 2.39
CA GLY A 16 -7.89 11.75 3.84
C GLY A 16 -6.57 11.49 4.58
N GLY A 17 -6.63 11.47 5.91
CA GLY A 17 -5.49 11.14 6.76
C GLY A 17 -4.96 9.73 6.52
N ASP A 18 -5.87 8.78 6.27
CA ASP A 18 -5.57 7.40 5.87
C ASP A 18 -4.75 7.36 4.57
N SER A 19 -5.14 8.17 3.58
CA SER A 19 -4.48 8.29 2.28
C SER A 19 -3.05 8.80 2.45
N MET A 20 -2.87 9.88 3.23
CA MET A 20 -1.56 10.44 3.52
C MET A 20 -0.67 9.48 4.30
N GLN A 21 -1.22 8.84 5.34
CA GLN A 21 -0.51 7.86 6.16
C GLN A 21 -0.04 6.69 5.31
N MET A 22 -0.91 6.10 4.47
CA MET A 22 -0.54 4.99 3.60
C MET A 22 0.58 5.37 2.62
N LEU A 23 0.44 6.52 1.95
CA LEU A 23 1.46 7.01 1.01
C LEU A 23 2.81 7.21 1.68
N LYS A 24 2.83 7.80 2.88
CA LYS A 24 4.07 7.99 3.65
C LYS A 24 4.65 6.67 4.14
N SER A 25 3.83 5.75 4.63
CA SER A 25 4.29 4.42 5.04
C SER A 25 4.97 3.69 3.89
N VAL A 26 4.38 3.69 2.69
CA VAL A 26 4.99 3.10 1.49
C VAL A 26 6.30 3.79 1.12
N GLU A 27 6.34 5.12 1.16
CA GLU A 27 7.55 5.91 0.89
C GLU A 27 8.71 5.52 1.83
N TYR A 28 8.45 5.47 3.14
CA TYR A 28 9.48 5.15 4.13
C TYR A 28 9.86 3.67 4.13
N LEU A 29 8.93 2.75 3.87
CA LEU A 29 9.25 1.33 3.65
C LEU A 29 10.21 1.15 2.48
N LYS A 30 9.96 1.82 1.35
CA LYS A 30 10.85 1.81 0.19
C LYS A 30 12.24 2.37 0.51
N LYS A 31 12.31 3.45 1.31
CA LYS A 31 13.59 4.02 1.79
C LYS A 31 14.39 3.05 2.66
N LEU A 32 13.72 2.12 3.36
CA LEU A 32 14.34 1.05 4.14
C LEU A 32 14.72 -0.18 3.30
N GLY A 33 14.51 -0.16 1.98
CA GLY A 33 14.80 -1.28 1.09
C GLY A 33 13.70 -2.35 1.05
N VAL A 34 12.51 -2.07 1.58
CA VAL A 34 11.35 -2.97 1.51
C VAL A 34 10.62 -2.78 0.18
N GLU A 35 10.26 -3.89 -0.48
CA GLU A 35 9.43 -3.88 -1.68
C GLU A 35 7.97 -3.68 -1.27
N ALA A 36 7.49 -2.43 -1.31
CA ALA A 36 6.12 -2.07 -0.93
C ALA A 36 5.29 -1.67 -2.15
N HIS A 37 4.11 -2.27 -2.30
CA HIS A 37 3.15 -2.01 -3.37
C HIS A 37 1.84 -1.47 -2.79
N ILE A 38 1.17 -0.60 -3.53
CA ILE A 38 -0.16 -0.07 -3.18
C ILE A 38 -1.17 -0.83 -4.01
N ASN A 39 -2.23 -1.33 -3.38
CA ASN A 39 -3.37 -1.92 -4.05
C ASN A 39 -4.64 -1.13 -3.75
N ALA A 40 -5.23 -0.57 -4.81
CA ALA A 40 -6.50 0.14 -4.75
C ALA A 40 -7.67 -0.69 -5.32
N GLY A 41 -7.46 -1.99 -5.55
CA GLY A 41 -8.46 -2.93 -6.08
C GLY A 41 -8.02 -3.70 -7.33
N ASP A 42 -6.84 -3.39 -7.90
CA ASP A 42 -6.36 -3.98 -9.16
C ASP A 42 -5.63 -5.32 -8.96
N ILE A 43 -5.02 -5.52 -7.80
CA ILE A 43 -4.32 -6.76 -7.46
C ILE A 43 -5.30 -7.67 -6.73
N THR A 44 -5.45 -8.90 -7.23
CA THR A 44 -6.37 -9.91 -6.68
C THR A 44 -5.67 -11.17 -6.18
N ASP A 45 -4.44 -11.43 -6.67
CA ASP A 45 -3.58 -12.50 -6.16
C ASP A 45 -2.52 -11.94 -5.21
N PHE A 46 -2.62 -12.33 -3.93
CA PHE A 46 -1.72 -11.90 -2.87
C PHE A 46 -0.65 -12.94 -2.51
N SER A 47 -0.63 -14.10 -3.19
CA SER A 47 0.24 -15.24 -2.86
C SER A 47 1.73 -14.90 -2.84
N SER A 48 2.13 -13.88 -3.59
CA SER A 48 3.53 -13.46 -3.74
C SER A 48 4.00 -12.41 -2.71
N TYR A 49 3.14 -12.02 -1.77
CA TYR A 49 3.43 -11.04 -0.72
C TYR A 49 3.63 -11.72 0.65
N ASP A 50 4.60 -11.22 1.41
CA ASP A 50 4.88 -11.71 2.77
C ASP A 50 3.94 -11.06 3.80
N ILE A 51 3.53 -9.81 3.55
CA ILE A 51 2.65 -9.03 4.44
C ILE A 51 1.58 -8.34 3.61
N ILE A 52 0.34 -8.39 4.11
CA ILE A 52 -0.79 -7.63 3.59
C ILE A 52 -1.27 -6.69 4.70
N HIS A 53 -1.33 -5.40 4.40
CA HIS A 53 -1.89 -4.36 5.27
C HIS A 53 -3.21 -3.87 4.67
N LEU A 54 -4.24 -3.75 5.51
CA LEU A 54 -5.62 -3.41 5.13
C LEU A 54 -6.05 -2.07 5.73
#